data_AF-A0A7K4BAK2-F1
#
_entry.id   AF-A0A7K4BAK2-F1
#
_cell.length_a   1.000
_cell.length_b   1.000
_cell.length_c   1.000
_cell.angle_alpha   90.00
_cell.angle_beta   90.00
_cell.angle_gamma   90.00
#
_symmetry.space_group_name_H-M   'P 1'
#
loop_
_entity.id
_entity.type
_entity.pdbx_description
1 polymer ?
#
loop_
_entity_poly.entity_id
_entity_poly.type
_entity_poly.pdbx_seq_one_letter_code
_entity_poly.pdbx_strand_id
1 'polypeptide(L)'
;MNVYTSSFHPEYPSEPVPWFEIIETEMYTTLYHPTHPQEPEPWFEIRDNKIFPLPGNPDNSNEETAWFEIKKNAVYPTENNPNYPDFDLPLFEIREI
;
A
#
# COMPACT_ATOMS: atom_id res chain seq x y z
N MET A 1 -11.77 0.60 -4.76
CA MET A 1 -10.79 -0.20 -5.53
C MET A 1 -10.01 -1.06 -4.56
N ASN A 2 -9.40 -2.16 -5.00
CA ASN A 2 -8.69 -3.06 -4.09
C ASN A 2 -7.21 -3.18 -4.45
N VAL A 3 -6.36 -3.33 -3.44
CA VAL A 3 -4.90 -3.41 -3.59
C VAL A 3 -4.43 -4.81 -3.18
N TYR A 4 -3.79 -5.49 -4.11
CA TYR A 4 -3.29 -6.87 -3.97
C TYR A 4 -1.77 -6.87 -4.00
N THR A 5 -1.14 -7.87 -3.42
CA THR A 5 0.28 -8.09 -3.65
C THR A 5 0.52 -8.48 -5.10
N SER A 6 1.60 -7.96 -5.70
CA SER A 6 2.02 -8.35 -7.03
C SER A 6 2.74 -9.70 -7.00
N SER A 7 3.11 -10.24 -8.17
CA SER A 7 4.03 -11.40 -8.26
C SER A 7 5.45 -11.13 -7.79
N PHE A 8 5.80 -9.87 -7.54
CA PHE A 8 7.14 -9.45 -7.10
C PHE A 8 7.20 -9.11 -5.62
N HIS A 9 6.08 -9.16 -4.89
CA HIS A 9 6.10 -8.94 -3.45
C HIS A 9 7.04 -9.96 -2.78
N PRO A 10 8.09 -9.52 -2.06
CA PRO A 10 9.16 -10.42 -1.59
C PRO A 10 8.69 -11.53 -0.65
N GLU A 11 7.74 -11.21 0.23
CA GLU A 11 7.26 -12.15 1.24
C GLU A 11 5.98 -12.91 0.83
N TYR A 12 5.07 -12.28 0.08
CA TYR A 12 3.73 -12.80 -0.20
C TYR A 12 3.35 -12.57 -1.67
N PRO A 13 4.02 -13.23 -2.62
CA PRO A 13 3.79 -13.00 -4.04
C PRO A 13 2.42 -13.51 -4.49
N SER A 14 1.67 -12.68 -5.24
CA SER A 14 0.41 -13.03 -5.90
C SER A 14 -0.70 -13.55 -4.97
N GLU A 15 -0.88 -12.91 -3.82
CA GLU A 15 -1.97 -13.26 -2.91
C GLU A 15 -3.32 -13.03 -3.61
N PRO A 16 -4.29 -13.98 -3.49
CA PRO A 16 -5.57 -13.90 -4.18
C PRO A 16 -6.55 -12.94 -3.50
N VAL A 17 -6.18 -12.37 -2.35
CA VAL A 17 -7.01 -11.51 -1.51
C VAL A 17 -6.38 -10.13 -1.36
N PRO A 18 -7.18 -9.06 -1.29
CA PRO A 18 -6.65 -7.70 -1.21
C PRO A 18 -6.16 -7.40 0.19
N TRP A 19 -5.01 -6.74 0.31
CA TRP A 19 -4.49 -6.29 1.59
C TRP A 19 -5.07 -4.94 2.01
N PHE A 20 -5.33 -4.08 1.03
CA PHE A 20 -5.97 -2.78 1.28
C PHE A 20 -7.18 -2.59 0.37
N GLU A 21 -8.14 -1.81 0.84
CA GLU A 21 -9.16 -1.20 0.01
C GLU A 21 -8.95 0.31 -0.05
N ILE A 22 -9.23 0.89 -1.22
CA ILE A 22 -9.20 2.33 -1.46
C ILE A 22 -10.64 2.83 -1.41
N ILE A 23 -10.91 3.70 -0.43
CA ILE A 23 -12.14 4.47 -0.28
C ILE A 23 -11.79 5.95 -0.51
N GLU A 24 -12.37 6.55 -1.54
CA GLU A 24 -11.99 7.89 -2.01
C GLU A 24 -10.47 7.97 -2.30
N THR A 25 -9.70 8.62 -1.43
CA THR A 25 -8.23 8.73 -1.50
C THR A 25 -7.53 7.95 -0.40
N GLU A 26 -8.26 7.36 0.55
CA GLU A 26 -7.72 6.71 1.73
C GLU A 26 -7.64 5.19 1.55
N MET A 27 -6.59 4.59 2.12
CA MET A 27 -6.34 3.16 2.06
C MET A 27 -6.51 2.53 3.44
N TYR A 28 -7.46 1.62 3.55
CA TYR A 28 -7.77 0.89 4.77
C TYR A 28 -7.29 -0.55 4.65
N THR A 29 -6.87 -1.16 5.75
CA THR A 29 -6.59 -2.59 5.76
C THR A 29 -7.88 -3.37 5.61
N THR A 30 -7.88 -4.41 4.77
CA THR A 30 -9.02 -5.32 4.68
C THR A 30 -8.94 -6.37 5.80
N LEU A 31 -9.95 -7.24 5.90
CA LEU A 31 -9.90 -8.41 6.78
C LEU A 31 -8.78 -9.41 6.43
N TYR A 32 -8.20 -9.29 5.23
CA TYR A 32 -7.14 -10.18 4.72
C TYR A 32 -5.74 -9.58 4.86
N HIS A 33 -5.59 -8.38 5.40
CA HIS A 33 -4.28 -7.81 5.68
C HIS A 33 -3.51 -8.74 6.65
N PRO A 34 -2.24 -9.09 6.37
CA PRO A 34 -1.57 -10.23 7.01
C PRO A 34 -1.31 -10.05 8.51
N THR A 35 -1.19 -8.80 8.98
CA THR A 35 -0.79 -8.49 10.36
C THR A 35 -1.82 -7.68 11.14
N HIS A 36 -2.69 -6.95 10.44
CA HIS A 36 -3.60 -5.95 11.03
C HIS A 36 -4.93 -5.94 10.24
N PRO A 37 -5.75 -6.98 10.41
CA PRO A 37 -6.98 -7.11 9.65
C PRO A 37 -8.04 -6.11 10.12
N GLN A 38 -8.63 -5.38 9.17
CA GLN A 38 -9.81 -4.52 9.39
C GLN A 38 -9.61 -3.42 10.44
N GLU A 39 -8.54 -2.64 10.30
CA GLU A 39 -8.31 -1.48 11.16
C GLU A 39 -9.31 -0.35 10.84
N PRO A 40 -9.77 0.40 11.86
CA PRO A 40 -10.79 1.43 11.69
C PRO A 40 -10.26 2.72 11.06
N GLU A 41 -8.96 2.97 11.15
CA GLU A 41 -8.30 4.17 10.64
C GLU A 41 -7.52 3.85 9.36
N PRO A 42 -7.46 4.78 8.39
CA PRO A 42 -6.70 4.56 7.16
C PRO A 42 -5.20 4.55 7.45
N TRP A 43 -4.48 3.69 6.73
CA TRP A 43 -3.02 3.58 6.84
C TRP A 43 -2.30 4.49 5.86
N PHE A 44 -2.94 4.79 4.74
CA PHE A 44 -2.34 5.62 3.72
C PHE A 44 -3.35 6.55 3.05
N GLU A 45 -2.82 7.63 2.47
CA GLU A 45 -3.56 8.51 1.57
C GLU A 45 -2.87 8.57 0.21
N ILE A 46 -3.68 8.54 -0.85
CA ILE A 46 -3.24 8.73 -2.22
C ILE A 46 -3.36 10.22 -2.57
N ARG A 47 -2.22 10.85 -2.86
CA ARG A 47 -2.13 12.25 -3.31
C ARG A 47 -1.26 12.30 -4.56
N ASP A 48 -1.79 12.81 -5.68
CA ASP A 48 -1.05 12.97 -6.94
C ASP A 48 -0.25 11.71 -7.40
N ASN A 49 -0.91 10.54 -7.41
CA ASN A 49 -0.29 9.24 -7.72
C ASN A 49 0.85 8.81 -6.78
N LYS A 50 0.92 9.38 -5.57
CA LYS A 50 1.83 8.97 -4.51
C LYS A 50 1.03 8.51 -3.29
N ILE A 51 1.59 7.58 -2.55
CA ILE A 51 0.96 6.99 -1.37
C ILE A 51 1.76 7.43 -0.14
N PHE A 52 1.13 8.19 0.73
CA PHE A 52 1.74 8.74 1.95
C PHE A 52 1.20 7.97 3.15
N PRO A 53 2.04 7.66 4.15
CA PRO A 53 1.55 7.08 5.40
C PRO A 53 0.68 8.09 6.13
N LEU A 54 -0.31 7.58 6.87
CA LEU A 54 -1.15 8.34 7.80
C LEU A 54 -0.90 7.88 9.24
N PRO A 55 -1.35 8.64 10.27
CA PRO A 55 -1.17 8.28 11.67
C PRO A 55 -1.76 6.91 12.08
N GLY A 56 -2.75 6.40 11.33
CA GLY A 56 -3.32 5.07 11.55
C GLY A 56 -2.37 3.92 11.20
N ASN A 57 -1.29 4.19 10.46
CA ASN A 57 -0.26 3.20 10.14
C ASN A 57 0.64 2.90 11.36
N PRO A 58 0.83 1.63 11.76
CA PRO A 58 1.55 1.24 12.98
C PRO A 58 3.04 1.65 12.99
N ASP A 59 3.63 1.92 11.84
CA ASP A 59 5.05 2.23 11.71
C ASP A 59 5.39 3.71 12.05
N ASN A 60 4.46 4.48 12.64
CA ASN A 60 4.65 5.84 13.20
C ASN A 60 5.50 6.76 12.31
N SER A 61 4.95 7.11 11.15
CA SER A 61 5.76 7.55 10.01
C SER A 61 5.59 9.01 9.65
N ASN A 62 6.60 9.59 8.98
CA ASN A 62 6.51 10.95 8.45
C ASN A 62 5.50 11.03 7.30
N GLU A 63 4.37 11.69 7.55
CA GLU A 63 3.26 11.89 6.61
C GLU A 63 3.64 12.76 5.39
N GLU A 64 4.78 13.45 5.42
CA GLU A 64 5.24 14.34 4.34
C GLU A 64 6.00 13.59 3.22
N THR A 65 6.42 12.35 3.46
CA THR A 65 7.22 11.57 2.50
C THR A 65 6.42 10.39 1.95
N ALA A 66 6.28 10.34 0.62
CA ALA A 66 5.59 9.24 -0.04
C ALA A 66 6.37 7.94 0.09
N TRP A 67 5.72 6.88 0.52
CA TRP A 67 6.29 5.53 0.64
C TRP A 67 6.17 4.71 -0.61
N PHE A 68 5.15 5.03 -1.41
CA PHE A 68 4.95 4.38 -2.70
C PHE A 68 4.57 5.41 -3.76
N GLU A 69 4.78 5.02 -5.01
CA GLU A 69 4.29 5.71 -6.19
C GLU A 69 3.41 4.77 -7.01
N ILE A 70 2.36 5.33 -7.62
CA ILE A 70 1.43 4.62 -8.48
C ILE A 70 1.83 4.92 -9.93
N LYS A 71 2.15 3.86 -10.67
CA LYS A 71 2.41 3.91 -12.12
C LYS A 71 1.37 3.04 -12.82
N LYS A 72 0.38 3.69 -13.44
CA LYS A 72 -0.85 3.06 -13.96
C LYS A 72 -1.62 2.39 -12.82
N ASN A 73 -1.58 1.06 -12.75
CA ASN A 73 -2.22 0.24 -11.71
C ASN A 73 -1.19 -0.49 -10.83
N ALA A 74 0.10 -0.25 -11.02
CA ALA A 74 1.16 -0.87 -10.24
C ALA A 74 1.70 0.12 -9.19
N VAL A 75 2.01 -0.41 -8.01
CA VAL A 75 2.46 0.37 -6.83
C VAL A 75 3.90 -0.01 -6.53
N TYR A 76 4.81 0.95 -6.67
CA TYR A 76 6.24 0.79 -6.47
C TYR A 76 6.64 1.45 -5.15
N PRO A 77 7.54 0.85 -4.36
CA PRO A 77 8.12 1.56 -3.22
C PRO A 77 9.00 2.70 -3.73
N THR A 78 9.06 3.78 -2.96
CA THR A 78 10.03 4.87 -3.17
C THR A 78 11.26 4.62 -2.30
N GLU A 79 12.29 5.45 -2.47
CA GLU A 79 13.46 5.51 -1.58
C GLU A 79 13.11 5.81 -0.09
N ASN A 80 11.91 6.31 0.19
CA ASN A 80 11.44 6.60 1.55
C ASN A 80 10.62 5.45 2.15
N ASN A 81 10.45 4.34 1.42
CA ASN A 81 9.78 3.16 1.96
C ASN A 81 10.63 2.54 3.09
N PRO A 82 10.07 2.27 4.28
CA PRO A 82 10.85 1.81 5.43
C PRO A 82 11.41 0.39 5.25
N ASN A 83 10.76 -0.44 4.44
CA ASN A 83 11.07 -1.86 4.30
C ASN A 83 11.79 -2.16 2.98
N TYR A 84 11.48 -1.41 1.92
CA TYR A 84 11.91 -1.70 0.56
C TYR A 84 12.43 -0.47 -0.21
N PRO A 85 13.35 0.34 0.36
CA PRO A 85 13.76 1.62 -0.24
C PRO A 85 14.51 1.47 -1.58
N ASP A 86 15.22 0.36 -1.79
CA ASP A 86 16.02 0.10 -2.99
C ASP A 86 15.33 -0.86 -3.98
N PHE A 87 14.04 -1.18 -3.78
CA PHE A 87 13.33 -2.17 -4.59
C PHE A 87 12.66 -1.52 -5.81
N ASP A 88 12.95 -2.02 -7.02
CA ASP A 88 12.56 -1.39 -8.29
C ASP A 88 11.40 -2.09 -9.01
N LEU A 89 10.82 -3.13 -8.39
CA LEU A 89 9.66 -3.86 -8.89
C LEU A 89 8.40 -3.47 -8.11
N PRO A 90 7.21 -3.57 -8.72
CA PRO A 90 5.98 -3.17 -8.03
C PRO A 90 5.67 -4.16 -6.92
N LEU A 91 5.42 -3.69 -5.70
CA LEU A 91 5.05 -4.53 -4.57
C LEU A 91 3.56 -4.87 -4.58
N PHE A 92 2.74 -3.93 -5.07
CA PHE A 92 1.29 -4.09 -5.11
C PHE A 92 0.72 -3.73 -6.48
N GLU A 93 -0.52 -4.15 -6.70
CA GLU A 93 -1.33 -3.77 -7.85
C GLU A 93 -2.74 -3.37 -7.41
N ILE A 94 -3.25 -2.31 -8.03
CA ILE A 94 -4.60 -1.79 -7.84
C ILE A 94 -5.50 -2.45 -8.88
N ARG A 95 -6.63 -3.01 -8.43
CA ARG A 95 -7.63 -3.66 -9.27
C ARG A 95 -9.01 -3.03 -9.04
N GLU A 96 -9.67 -2.67 -10.13
CA GLU A 96 -11.11 -2.44 -10.16
C GLU A 96 -11.79 -3.83 -10.23
N ILE A 97 -12.68 -4.11 -9.28
CA ILE A 97 -13.45 -5.37 -9.20
C ILE A 97 -14.92 -5.10 -9.46
#